data_AF-A0A429JJB5-F1
#
_entry.id   AF-A0A429JJB5-F1
#
_cell.length_a   1.000
_cell.length_b   1.000
_cell.length_c   1.000
_cell.angle_alpha   90.00
_cell.angle_beta   90.00
_cell.angle_gamma   90.00
#
_symmetry.space_group_name_H-M   'P 1'
#
loop_
_entity.id
_entity.type
_entity.pdbx_description
1 polymer ?
#
loop_
_entity_poly.entity_id
_entity_poly.type
_entity_poly.pdbx_seq_one_letter_code
_entity_poly.pdbx_strand_id
1 'polypeptide(L)'
;MGVVTIEDCAISQAGAEGIGAAPTGTVVVDDTRVDGATWGVVVRGGTGACTGLTVTGVVTAGVQAREGGQIELVGGSVQRCATGVQAEDDDSQVIVRGTAILDAQIAAVAVHSGARLQVADGTVERGAVGLSAAGSGKLTVCGCTVTDTVRSGVLVTDEARLEARQLTVRRSGGAGLQAKDTARLEVCDSGFLDGAAEGVRLDAGCTGRLVRCRIAGNADEPVLRGRRVRIEDPTDHMSEEVWAPTGTGADDEVLATADRARSRPVPTPDRLDALDGLAQLNQLIGLGPVKEQVRTQINLVRNAKQREAAGLPVPPISRHLVFSGPPGTGKTTVARLYGRLLAALGSLATGEVIETGRSDLVGQYLGATALKTKAVVESALGGVLFINEAYTLSRTFGAGSDLGLEAIDELVRLMEIHRDDLVVIVAGYTREMTEFLDINPGLRSRFSRTIEFPAYDADELTQIIELHAQNHHYRWTADALAEITRRFHAQQDAAMLGNARDARTVFEQAIERQAARLADHWNPTPDQLTELTIADLAEPT
;
A
#
# COMPACT_ATOMS: atom_id res chain seq x y z
N MET A 1 13.57 -28.02 -22.86
CA MET A 1 13.10 -26.83 -23.59
C MET A 1 12.35 -27.30 -24.82
N GLY A 2 11.04 -27.38 -24.72
CA GLY A 2 10.16 -27.57 -25.88
C GLY A 2 9.68 -26.22 -26.36
N VAL A 3 9.72 -25.99 -27.67
CA VAL A 3 9.12 -24.82 -28.33
C VAL A 3 7.84 -25.29 -29.00
N VAL A 4 6.73 -24.63 -28.73
CA VAL A 4 5.44 -24.85 -29.41
C VAL A 4 5.09 -23.58 -30.17
N THR A 5 4.74 -23.73 -31.43
CA THR A 5 4.32 -22.63 -32.30
C THR A 5 2.83 -22.79 -32.63
N ILE A 6 2.06 -21.72 -32.47
CA ILE A 6 0.62 -21.63 -32.71
C ILE A 6 0.41 -20.48 -33.70
N GLU A 7 0.09 -20.80 -34.96
CA GLU A 7 -0.04 -19.84 -36.05
C GLU A 7 -1.46 -19.94 -36.64
N ASP A 8 -2.09 -18.81 -36.94
CA ASP A 8 -3.40 -18.71 -37.62
C ASP A 8 -4.54 -19.53 -36.95
N CYS A 9 -4.52 -19.62 -35.62
CA CYS A 9 -5.44 -20.46 -34.87
C CYS A 9 -6.60 -19.67 -34.25
N ALA A 10 -7.71 -20.36 -33.98
CA ALA A 10 -8.82 -19.85 -33.17
C ALA A 10 -9.09 -20.81 -32.00
N ILE A 11 -8.84 -20.34 -30.79
CA ILE A 11 -9.04 -21.07 -29.54
C ILE A 11 -10.27 -20.48 -28.86
N SER A 12 -11.29 -21.30 -28.63
CA SER A 12 -12.56 -20.86 -28.06
C SER A 12 -13.03 -21.74 -26.92
N GLN A 13 -13.68 -21.16 -25.90
CA GLN A 13 -14.33 -21.90 -24.81
C GLN A 13 -13.38 -22.80 -24.00
N ALA A 14 -12.15 -22.33 -23.77
CA ALA A 14 -11.20 -23.06 -22.93
C ALA A 14 -11.59 -22.91 -21.45
N GLY A 15 -11.80 -24.03 -20.75
CA GLY A 15 -12.22 -24.01 -19.33
C GLY A 15 -11.20 -23.39 -18.36
N ALA A 16 -9.94 -23.27 -18.78
CA ALA A 16 -8.86 -22.69 -17.98
C ALA A 16 -8.08 -21.64 -18.80
N GLU A 17 -6.86 -21.97 -19.25
CA GLU A 17 -6.02 -21.10 -20.07
C GLU A 17 -6.28 -21.36 -21.55
N GLY A 18 -6.39 -20.30 -22.36
CA GLY A 18 -6.42 -20.43 -23.81
C GLY A 18 -5.08 -20.93 -24.36
N ILE A 19 -3.99 -20.29 -23.94
CA ILE A 19 -2.61 -20.70 -24.24
C ILE A 19 -1.79 -20.62 -22.95
N GLY A 20 -1.09 -21.70 -22.61
CA GLY A 20 -0.27 -21.80 -21.41
C GLY A 20 1.16 -22.23 -21.74
N ALA A 21 2.15 -21.52 -21.19
CA ALA A 21 3.54 -21.95 -21.18
C ALA A 21 3.97 -22.33 -19.75
N ALA A 22 4.34 -23.60 -19.59
CA ALA A 22 4.86 -24.14 -18.33
C ALA A 22 6.35 -23.78 -18.12
N PRO A 23 6.92 -24.03 -16.92
CA PRO A 23 8.31 -23.71 -16.63
C PRO A 23 9.27 -24.33 -17.65
N THR A 24 10.23 -23.54 -18.14
CA THR A 24 11.19 -23.92 -19.20
C THR A 24 10.60 -24.20 -20.60
N GLY A 25 9.29 -24.01 -20.77
CA GLY A 25 8.60 -24.08 -22.06
C GLY A 25 8.64 -22.74 -22.79
N THR A 26 8.62 -22.80 -24.12
CA THR A 26 8.50 -21.63 -24.99
C THR A 26 7.27 -21.77 -25.85
N VAL A 27 6.44 -20.73 -25.88
CA VAL A 27 5.30 -20.63 -26.81
C VAL A 27 5.49 -19.46 -27.76
N VAL A 28 5.33 -19.71 -29.06
CA VAL A 28 5.30 -18.69 -30.10
C VAL A 28 3.89 -18.67 -30.67
N VAL A 29 3.27 -17.51 -30.69
CA VAL A 29 1.89 -17.32 -31.13
C VAL A 29 1.88 -16.26 -32.22
N ASP A 30 1.31 -16.56 -33.38
CA ASP A 30 1.18 -15.64 -34.50
C ASP A 30 -0.28 -15.62 -35.00
N ASP A 31 -0.80 -14.42 -35.23
CA ASP A 31 -2.14 -14.15 -35.80
C ASP A 31 -3.26 -15.06 -35.26
N THR A 32 -3.22 -15.32 -33.96
CA THR A 32 -4.13 -16.25 -33.28
C THR A 32 -5.19 -15.52 -32.46
N ARG A 33 -6.40 -16.09 -32.41
CA ARG A 33 -7.52 -15.59 -31.59
C ARG A 33 -7.80 -16.50 -30.39
N VAL A 34 -7.97 -15.92 -29.22
CA VAL A 34 -8.45 -16.58 -28.00
C VAL A 34 -9.77 -15.94 -27.56
N ASP A 35 -10.83 -16.74 -27.41
CA ASP A 35 -12.19 -16.27 -27.08
C ASP A 35 -12.85 -17.11 -25.98
N GLY A 36 -13.31 -16.48 -24.90
CA GLY A 36 -14.09 -17.17 -23.86
C GLY A 36 -13.29 -18.19 -23.05
N ALA A 37 -12.20 -17.74 -22.42
CA ALA A 37 -11.37 -18.55 -21.52
C ALA A 37 -11.32 -17.94 -20.10
N THR A 38 -10.89 -18.70 -19.10
CA THR A 38 -10.64 -18.12 -17.77
C THR A 38 -9.44 -17.17 -17.83
N TRP A 39 -8.34 -17.61 -18.46
CA TRP A 39 -7.18 -16.78 -18.81
C TRP A 39 -6.91 -16.85 -20.31
N GLY A 40 -6.47 -15.76 -20.93
CA GLY A 40 -6.13 -15.75 -22.36
C GLY A 40 -4.81 -16.46 -22.64
N VAL A 41 -3.69 -15.77 -22.42
CA VAL A 41 -2.33 -16.34 -22.52
C VAL A 41 -1.62 -16.22 -21.18
N VAL A 42 -1.08 -17.32 -20.66
CA VAL A 42 -0.37 -17.36 -19.38
C VAL A 42 1.01 -17.98 -19.57
N VAL A 43 2.05 -17.30 -19.10
CA VAL A 43 3.43 -17.81 -19.08
C VAL A 43 3.89 -17.94 -17.63
N ARG A 44 4.20 -19.17 -17.21
CA ARG A 44 4.61 -19.53 -15.84
C ARG A 44 6.06 -20.04 -15.86
N GLY A 45 7.03 -19.21 -15.48
CA GLY A 45 8.46 -19.56 -15.49
C GLY A 45 9.03 -19.97 -16.86
N GLY A 46 8.32 -19.69 -17.94
CA GLY A 46 8.69 -19.98 -19.33
C GLY A 46 8.82 -18.70 -20.17
N THR A 47 8.84 -18.85 -21.50
CA THR A 47 8.86 -17.72 -22.43
C THR A 47 7.68 -17.75 -23.42
N GLY A 48 7.15 -16.57 -23.74
CA GLY A 48 6.08 -16.38 -24.71
C GLY A 48 6.44 -15.26 -25.69
N ALA A 49 6.19 -15.48 -26.98
CA ALA A 49 6.26 -14.44 -28.00
C ALA A 49 4.96 -14.46 -28.80
N CYS A 50 4.20 -13.37 -28.75
CA CYS A 50 2.88 -13.26 -29.36
C CYS A 50 2.88 -12.09 -30.35
N THR A 51 2.60 -12.37 -31.63
CA THR A 51 2.41 -11.35 -32.66
C THR A 51 0.98 -11.45 -33.19
N GLY A 52 0.30 -10.31 -33.37
CA GLY A 52 -1.07 -10.30 -33.93
C GLY A 52 -2.15 -10.96 -33.06
N LEU A 53 -1.85 -11.27 -31.80
CA LEU A 53 -2.76 -11.97 -30.88
C LEU A 53 -4.04 -11.16 -30.60
N THR A 54 -5.20 -11.81 -30.74
CA THR A 54 -6.49 -11.23 -30.33
C THR A 54 -7.08 -12.03 -29.18
N VAL A 55 -7.20 -11.43 -28.00
CA VAL A 55 -7.85 -12.03 -26.83
C VAL A 55 -9.17 -11.32 -26.55
N THR A 56 -10.26 -12.06 -26.42
CA THR A 56 -11.55 -11.46 -26.04
C THR A 56 -12.39 -12.30 -25.09
N GLY A 57 -13.12 -11.61 -24.20
CA GLY A 57 -14.14 -12.25 -23.36
C GLY A 57 -13.55 -13.24 -22.36
N VAL A 58 -12.36 -12.94 -21.83
CA VAL A 58 -11.75 -13.79 -20.79
C VAL A 58 -12.14 -13.30 -19.39
N VAL A 59 -12.25 -14.23 -18.45
CA VAL A 59 -12.76 -13.92 -17.10
C VAL A 59 -11.74 -13.13 -16.28
N THR A 60 -10.45 -13.46 -16.42
CA THR A 60 -9.38 -12.90 -15.58
C THR A 60 -8.44 -12.02 -16.42
N ALA A 61 -7.19 -12.44 -16.63
CA ALA A 61 -6.18 -11.73 -17.41
C ALA A 61 -6.20 -12.16 -18.89
N GLY A 62 -6.13 -11.18 -19.79
CA GLY A 62 -5.94 -11.41 -21.22
C GLY A 62 -4.57 -12.00 -21.54
N VAL A 63 -3.51 -11.37 -21.01
CA VAL A 63 -2.13 -11.87 -21.10
C VAL A 63 -1.47 -11.72 -19.74
N GLN A 64 -0.84 -12.78 -19.23
CA GLN A 64 -0.21 -12.80 -17.92
C GLN A 64 1.16 -13.46 -17.95
N ALA A 65 2.14 -12.84 -17.30
CA ALA A 65 3.37 -13.49 -16.86
C ALA A 65 3.39 -13.60 -15.34
N ARG A 66 3.77 -14.77 -14.84
CA ARG A 66 3.90 -15.06 -13.40
C ARG A 66 4.97 -16.11 -13.15
N GLU A 67 5.34 -16.33 -11.89
CA GLU A 67 6.33 -17.34 -11.48
C GLU A 67 7.65 -17.22 -12.27
N GLY A 68 8.11 -15.99 -12.54
CA GLY A 68 9.32 -15.70 -13.32
C GLY A 68 9.13 -15.82 -14.85
N GLY A 69 7.89 -15.86 -15.33
CA GLY A 69 7.57 -15.96 -16.76
C GLY A 69 7.93 -14.70 -17.54
N GLN A 70 8.22 -14.86 -18.83
CA GLN A 70 8.53 -13.73 -19.73
C GLN A 70 7.64 -13.79 -20.97
N ILE A 71 6.97 -12.71 -21.31
CA ILE A 71 6.13 -12.65 -22.52
C ILE A 71 6.29 -11.33 -23.26
N GLU A 72 6.47 -11.42 -24.58
CA GLU A 72 6.39 -10.29 -25.49
C GLU A 72 5.13 -10.37 -26.33
N LEU A 73 4.41 -9.26 -26.42
CA LEU A 73 3.19 -9.09 -27.20
C LEU A 73 3.37 -7.93 -28.18
N VAL A 74 3.26 -8.20 -29.47
CA VAL A 74 3.46 -7.24 -30.55
C VAL A 74 2.20 -7.17 -31.42
N GLY A 75 1.57 -6.00 -31.49
CA GLY A 75 0.33 -5.81 -32.22
C GLY A 75 -0.87 -6.51 -31.55
N GLY A 76 -1.96 -6.64 -32.29
CA GLY A 76 -3.15 -7.34 -31.83
C GLY A 76 -4.02 -6.54 -30.85
N SER A 77 -4.95 -7.24 -30.20
CA SER A 77 -5.90 -6.62 -29.26
C SER A 77 -6.26 -7.52 -28.09
N VAL A 78 -6.48 -6.91 -26.92
CA VAL A 78 -6.96 -7.58 -25.70
C VAL A 78 -8.18 -6.84 -25.21
N GLN A 79 -9.35 -7.50 -25.18
CA GLN A 79 -10.61 -6.78 -24.95
C GLN A 79 -11.67 -7.56 -24.16
N ARG A 80 -12.45 -6.86 -23.35
CA ARG A 80 -13.50 -7.45 -22.49
C ARG A 80 -12.92 -8.51 -21.53
N CYS A 81 -11.97 -8.08 -20.70
CA CYS A 81 -11.27 -8.90 -19.71
C CYS A 81 -11.40 -8.25 -18.32
N ALA A 82 -11.15 -8.99 -17.23
CA ALA A 82 -11.00 -8.34 -15.93
C ALA A 82 -9.71 -7.49 -15.90
N THR A 83 -8.58 -8.09 -16.27
CA THR A 83 -7.31 -7.40 -16.48
C THR A 83 -6.84 -7.62 -17.92
N GLY A 84 -6.37 -6.59 -18.61
CA GLY A 84 -5.89 -6.73 -19.99
C GLY A 84 -4.57 -7.49 -20.03
N VAL A 85 -3.49 -6.82 -19.61
CA VAL A 85 -2.14 -7.39 -19.54
C VAL A 85 -1.60 -7.26 -18.12
N GLN A 86 -1.01 -8.35 -17.60
CA GLN A 86 -0.56 -8.43 -16.22
C GLN A 86 0.84 -9.05 -16.07
N ALA A 87 1.66 -8.46 -15.20
CA ALA A 87 2.89 -9.06 -14.71
C ALA A 87 2.83 -9.19 -13.17
N GLU A 88 3.17 -10.36 -12.65
CA GLU A 88 3.09 -10.71 -11.22
C GLU A 88 4.27 -11.57 -10.81
N ASP A 89 4.61 -11.57 -9.52
CA ASP A 89 5.79 -12.21 -8.92
C ASP A 89 7.13 -11.56 -9.27
N ASP A 90 8.10 -11.76 -8.39
CA ASP A 90 9.47 -11.33 -8.63
C ASP A 90 10.02 -12.02 -9.88
N ASP A 91 10.78 -11.27 -10.69
CA ASP A 91 11.40 -11.69 -11.95
C ASP A 91 10.50 -11.87 -13.19
N SER A 92 9.17 -11.81 -13.07
CA SER A 92 8.29 -11.87 -14.25
C SER A 92 8.38 -10.61 -15.11
N GLN A 93 8.33 -10.78 -16.43
CA GLN A 93 8.47 -9.69 -17.39
C GLN A 93 7.42 -9.76 -18.49
N VAL A 94 6.81 -8.61 -18.78
CA VAL A 94 5.89 -8.47 -19.91
C VAL A 94 6.29 -7.26 -20.75
N ILE A 95 6.41 -7.46 -22.06
CA ILE A 95 6.68 -6.39 -23.02
C ILE A 95 5.49 -6.33 -23.97
N VAL A 96 4.89 -5.15 -24.14
CA VAL A 96 3.75 -4.91 -25.02
C VAL A 96 4.10 -3.81 -26.01
N ARG A 97 3.89 -4.03 -27.30
CA ARG A 97 4.19 -3.05 -28.37
C ARG A 97 3.04 -2.97 -29.36
N GLY A 98 2.51 -1.77 -29.61
CA GLY A 98 1.53 -1.58 -30.67
C GLY A 98 0.19 -2.30 -30.46
N THR A 99 -0.13 -2.70 -29.23
CA THR A 99 -1.35 -3.46 -28.89
C THR A 99 -2.45 -2.53 -28.39
N ALA A 100 -3.69 -2.83 -28.78
CA ALA A 100 -4.88 -2.16 -28.26
C ALA A 100 -5.52 -2.95 -27.10
N ILE A 101 -5.77 -2.29 -25.97
CA ILE A 101 -6.39 -2.92 -24.79
C ILE A 101 -7.69 -2.19 -24.48
N LEU A 102 -8.83 -2.89 -24.55
CA LEU A 102 -10.16 -2.27 -24.48
C LEU A 102 -11.04 -2.91 -23.41
N ASP A 103 -11.90 -2.11 -22.79
CA ASP A 103 -13.01 -2.62 -21.96
C ASP A 103 -12.55 -3.53 -20.80
N ALA A 104 -11.45 -3.17 -20.13
CA ALA A 104 -10.90 -3.90 -18.98
C ALA A 104 -11.66 -3.55 -17.69
N GLN A 105 -12.16 -4.54 -16.94
CA GLN A 105 -13.03 -4.30 -15.78
C GLN A 105 -12.29 -3.85 -14.50
N ILE A 106 -11.00 -4.17 -14.36
CA ILE A 106 -10.18 -3.84 -13.18
C ILE A 106 -9.05 -2.89 -13.57
N ALA A 107 -8.16 -3.35 -14.46
CA ALA A 107 -7.03 -2.59 -14.98
C ALA A 107 -6.67 -3.06 -16.40
N ALA A 108 -6.40 -2.14 -17.33
CA ALA A 108 -6.00 -2.54 -18.68
C ALA A 108 -4.57 -3.09 -18.69
N VAL A 109 -3.66 -2.44 -17.96
CA VAL A 109 -2.29 -2.90 -17.75
C VAL A 109 -1.99 -2.88 -16.26
N ALA A 110 -1.43 -3.97 -15.72
CA ALA A 110 -1.14 -4.06 -14.30
C ALA A 110 0.19 -4.76 -14.02
N VAL A 111 1.03 -4.15 -13.17
CA VAL A 111 2.25 -4.76 -12.63
C VAL A 111 2.18 -4.77 -11.11
N HIS A 112 2.55 -5.89 -10.50
CA HIS A 112 2.51 -6.10 -9.05
C HIS A 112 3.81 -6.78 -8.58
N SER A 113 4.05 -6.78 -7.26
CA SER A 113 5.25 -7.38 -6.65
C SER A 113 6.53 -6.86 -7.32
N GLY A 114 7.64 -7.60 -7.39
CA GLY A 114 8.87 -7.16 -8.08
C GLY A 114 8.88 -7.29 -9.60
N ALA A 115 7.72 -7.48 -10.25
CA ALA A 115 7.61 -7.71 -11.68
C ALA A 115 7.92 -6.46 -12.53
N ARG A 116 8.18 -6.65 -13.83
CA ARG A 116 8.45 -5.58 -14.79
C ARG A 116 7.50 -5.64 -15.97
N LEU A 117 6.88 -4.51 -16.30
CA LEU A 117 6.00 -4.40 -17.45
C LEU A 117 6.38 -3.19 -18.28
N GLN A 118 6.59 -3.40 -19.58
CA GLN A 118 6.87 -2.34 -20.55
C GLN A 118 5.75 -2.25 -21.57
N VAL A 119 5.24 -1.03 -21.82
CA VAL A 119 4.25 -0.76 -22.87
C VAL A 119 4.78 0.31 -23.79
N ALA A 120 4.82 0.02 -25.08
CA ALA A 120 5.23 0.98 -26.11
C ALA A 120 4.15 1.09 -27.20
N ASP A 121 3.87 2.31 -27.65
CA ASP A 121 3.02 2.60 -28.81
C ASP A 121 1.62 1.95 -28.73
N GLY A 122 1.12 1.74 -27.51
CA GLY A 122 -0.14 1.06 -27.23
C GLY A 122 -1.31 2.00 -27.00
N THR A 123 -2.52 1.46 -27.11
CA THR A 123 -3.76 2.19 -26.79
C THR A 123 -4.54 1.47 -25.70
N VAL A 124 -5.08 2.25 -24.77
CA VAL A 124 -5.97 1.78 -23.71
C VAL A 124 -7.25 2.58 -23.77
N GLU A 125 -8.40 1.90 -23.86
CA GLU A 125 -9.70 2.57 -24.00
C GLU A 125 -10.77 1.88 -23.13
N ARG A 126 -11.64 2.68 -22.49
CA ARG A 126 -12.81 2.20 -21.71
C ARG A 126 -12.48 1.20 -20.59
N GLY A 127 -11.32 1.34 -19.94
CA GLY A 127 -10.93 0.52 -18.78
C GLY A 127 -11.37 1.11 -17.43
N ALA A 128 -11.49 0.28 -16.39
CA ALA A 128 -11.73 0.80 -15.04
C ALA A 128 -10.52 1.59 -14.50
N VAL A 129 -9.31 1.03 -14.61
CA VAL A 129 -8.05 1.74 -14.47
C VAL A 129 -7.26 1.53 -15.76
N GLY A 130 -6.61 2.57 -16.27
CA GLY A 130 -5.81 2.43 -17.49
C GLY A 130 -4.54 1.62 -17.21
N LEU A 131 -3.62 2.23 -16.49
CA LEU A 131 -2.32 1.65 -16.16
C LEU A 131 -2.17 1.56 -14.63
N SER A 132 -1.71 0.42 -14.12
CA SER A 132 -1.58 0.18 -12.68
C SER A 132 -0.21 -0.39 -12.33
N ALA A 133 0.44 0.17 -11.30
CA ALA A 133 1.67 -0.35 -10.72
C ALA A 133 1.57 -0.38 -9.20
N ALA A 134 1.81 -1.54 -8.58
CA ALA A 134 1.68 -1.77 -7.15
C ALA A 134 2.84 -2.62 -6.60
N GLY A 135 2.97 -2.73 -5.27
CA GLY A 135 4.09 -3.40 -4.62
C GLY A 135 5.43 -2.74 -4.94
N SER A 136 6.41 -3.52 -5.39
CA SER A 136 7.73 -3.04 -5.84
C SER A 136 7.87 -3.01 -7.37
N GLY A 137 6.73 -3.03 -8.07
CA GLY A 137 6.65 -3.29 -9.50
C GLY A 137 7.17 -2.13 -10.32
N LYS A 138 7.77 -2.43 -11.46
CA LYS A 138 8.24 -1.40 -12.40
C LYS A 138 7.40 -1.38 -13.67
N LEU A 139 6.73 -0.26 -13.90
CA LEU A 139 5.99 0.02 -15.12
C LEU A 139 6.73 1.06 -15.97
N THR A 140 7.10 0.69 -17.19
CA THR A 140 7.71 1.61 -18.17
C THR A 140 6.75 1.80 -19.34
N VAL A 141 6.46 3.05 -19.70
CA VAL A 141 5.45 3.41 -20.70
C VAL A 141 6.03 4.41 -21.69
N CYS A 142 5.91 4.15 -22.98
CA CYS A 142 6.40 5.05 -24.03
C CYS A 142 5.37 5.19 -25.15
N GLY A 143 5.01 6.42 -25.54
CA GLY A 143 4.17 6.66 -26.72
C GLY A 143 2.76 6.08 -26.63
N CYS A 144 2.20 5.96 -25.43
CA CYS A 144 0.90 5.32 -25.21
C CYS A 144 -0.22 6.33 -25.00
N THR A 145 -1.44 5.94 -25.40
CA THR A 145 -2.65 6.74 -25.16
C THR A 145 -3.64 5.96 -24.30
N VAL A 146 -4.12 6.59 -23.23
CA VAL A 146 -5.14 6.06 -22.30
C VAL A 146 -6.36 6.96 -22.35
N THR A 147 -7.52 6.40 -22.64
CA THR A 147 -8.76 7.16 -22.86
C THR A 147 -9.96 6.53 -22.17
N ASP A 148 -10.87 7.38 -21.70
CA ASP A 148 -12.20 6.98 -21.20
C ASP A 148 -12.16 5.98 -20.04
N THR A 149 -11.29 6.22 -19.05
CA THR A 149 -11.22 5.33 -17.88
C THR A 149 -12.30 5.65 -16.86
N VAL A 150 -12.88 4.64 -16.21
CA VAL A 150 -13.94 4.87 -15.18
C VAL A 150 -13.36 5.44 -13.89
N ARG A 151 -12.19 4.97 -13.46
CA ARG A 151 -11.43 5.48 -12.31
C ARG A 151 -10.19 6.21 -12.84
N SER A 152 -9.04 5.98 -12.22
CA SER A 152 -7.79 6.67 -12.56
C SER A 152 -7.23 6.24 -13.91
N GLY A 153 -6.65 7.18 -14.65
CA GLY A 153 -5.96 6.87 -15.89
C GLY A 153 -4.69 6.06 -15.63
N VAL A 154 -3.89 6.51 -14.66
CA VAL A 154 -2.75 5.79 -14.11
C VAL A 154 -2.84 5.75 -12.59
N LEU A 155 -2.59 4.57 -12.00
CA LEU A 155 -2.52 4.37 -10.57
C LEU A 155 -1.17 3.74 -10.18
N VAL A 156 -0.44 4.38 -9.28
CA VAL A 156 0.83 3.88 -8.73
C VAL A 156 0.71 3.85 -7.21
N THR A 157 0.94 2.70 -6.57
CA THR A 157 0.81 2.52 -5.12
C THR A 157 2.08 1.91 -4.51
N ASP A 158 2.12 1.82 -3.18
CA ASP A 158 3.19 1.19 -2.42
C ASP A 158 4.58 1.81 -2.72
N GLU A 159 5.56 1.04 -3.18
CA GLU A 159 6.88 1.51 -3.58
C GLU A 159 7.13 1.36 -5.09
N ALA A 160 6.05 1.16 -5.85
CA ALA A 160 6.10 0.89 -7.27
C ALA A 160 6.67 2.08 -8.05
N ARG A 161 7.33 1.76 -9.18
CA ARG A 161 8.00 2.75 -10.02
C ARG A 161 7.30 2.88 -11.36
N LEU A 162 6.89 4.10 -11.69
CA LEU A 162 6.41 4.49 -13.01
C LEU A 162 7.49 5.30 -13.74
N GLU A 163 7.89 4.82 -14.92
CA GLU A 163 8.66 5.57 -15.90
C GLU A 163 7.80 5.80 -17.14
N ALA A 164 7.37 7.03 -17.39
CA ALA A 164 6.49 7.33 -18.51
C ALA A 164 7.06 8.43 -19.41
N ARG A 165 7.00 8.21 -20.72
CA ARG A 165 7.36 9.19 -21.74
C ARG A 165 6.31 9.22 -22.83
N GLN A 166 5.92 10.41 -23.30
CA GLN A 166 4.92 10.53 -24.36
C GLN A 166 3.61 9.78 -24.02
N LEU A 167 3.23 9.77 -22.74
CA LEU A 167 1.97 9.19 -22.28
C LEU A 167 0.88 10.25 -22.33
N THR A 168 -0.23 9.95 -23.01
CA THR A 168 -1.40 10.82 -23.02
C THR A 168 -2.58 10.13 -22.34
N VAL A 169 -3.06 10.69 -21.23
CA VAL A 169 -4.27 10.26 -20.53
C VAL A 169 -5.37 11.28 -20.79
N ARG A 170 -6.54 10.84 -21.26
CA ARG A 170 -7.71 11.71 -21.47
C ARG A 170 -8.99 11.12 -20.91
N ARG A 171 -9.90 12.00 -20.44
CA ARG A 171 -11.26 11.61 -20.02
C ARG A 171 -11.27 10.50 -18.97
N SER A 172 -10.43 10.63 -17.95
CA SER A 172 -10.47 9.73 -16.78
C SER A 172 -11.58 10.16 -15.81
N GLY A 173 -12.34 9.21 -15.28
CA GLY A 173 -13.38 9.45 -14.27
C GLY A 173 -12.81 9.73 -12.88
N GLY A 174 -11.59 9.26 -12.60
CA GLY A 174 -10.77 9.66 -11.46
C GLY A 174 -9.57 10.50 -11.89
N ALA A 175 -8.53 10.53 -11.05
CA ALA A 175 -7.34 11.33 -11.36
C ALA A 175 -6.61 10.80 -12.60
N GLY A 176 -6.09 11.71 -13.44
CA GLY A 176 -5.34 11.34 -14.64
C GLY A 176 -4.11 10.50 -14.31
N LEU A 177 -3.31 10.95 -13.34
CA LEU A 177 -2.27 10.20 -12.66
C LEU A 177 -2.51 10.26 -11.15
N GLN A 178 -2.62 9.10 -10.51
CA GLN A 178 -2.70 8.96 -9.07
C GLN A 178 -1.50 8.19 -8.55
N ALA A 179 -0.70 8.81 -7.69
CA ALA A 179 0.38 8.14 -6.98
C ALA A 179 0.11 8.18 -5.48
N LYS A 180 0.28 7.02 -4.83
CA LYS A 180 0.02 6.81 -3.41
C LYS A 180 1.24 6.27 -2.68
N ASP A 181 1.18 6.30 -1.35
CA ASP A 181 2.18 5.71 -0.46
C ASP A 181 3.58 6.28 -0.75
N THR A 182 4.52 5.45 -1.18
CA THR A 182 5.93 5.81 -1.49
C THR A 182 6.28 5.65 -2.97
N ALA A 183 5.27 5.67 -3.85
CA ALA A 183 5.42 5.50 -5.29
C ALA A 183 6.50 6.43 -5.88
N ARG A 184 7.23 5.92 -6.87
CA ARG A 184 8.33 6.63 -7.53
C ARG A 184 7.98 6.95 -8.98
N LEU A 185 8.08 8.23 -9.35
CA LEU A 185 7.61 8.73 -10.64
C LEU A 185 8.74 9.37 -11.44
N GLU A 186 8.91 8.93 -12.68
CA GLU A 186 9.70 9.63 -13.70
C GLU A 186 8.84 9.79 -14.94
N VAL A 187 8.12 10.90 -15.01
CA VAL A 187 7.17 11.17 -16.09
C VAL A 187 7.68 12.37 -16.89
N CYS A 188 7.77 12.21 -18.21
CA CYS A 188 8.24 13.26 -19.10
C CYS A 188 7.41 13.35 -20.38
N ASP A 189 7.28 14.55 -20.94
CA ASP A 189 6.64 14.77 -22.24
C ASP A 189 5.22 14.16 -22.31
N SER A 190 4.44 14.26 -21.22
CA SER A 190 3.18 13.51 -21.03
C SER A 190 2.00 14.44 -20.76
N GLY A 191 0.77 13.99 -21.04
CA GLY A 191 -0.45 14.77 -20.90
C GLY A 191 -1.48 14.09 -20.00
N PHE A 192 -2.11 14.84 -19.10
CA PHE A 192 -3.24 14.41 -18.26
C PHE A 192 -4.40 15.39 -18.44
N LEU A 193 -5.33 15.03 -19.32
CA LEU A 193 -6.24 15.98 -19.96
C LEU A 193 -7.72 15.60 -19.76
N ASP A 194 -8.58 16.61 -19.68
CA ASP A 194 -10.04 16.45 -19.77
C ASP A 194 -10.64 15.44 -18.76
N GLY A 195 -10.03 15.27 -17.59
CA GLY A 195 -10.48 14.35 -16.55
C GLY A 195 -11.63 14.90 -15.70
N ALA A 196 -12.44 14.01 -15.13
CA ALA A 196 -13.55 14.35 -14.25
C ALA A 196 -13.13 14.63 -12.79
N ALA A 197 -11.84 14.48 -12.46
CA ALA A 197 -11.25 14.79 -11.17
C ALA A 197 -9.94 15.58 -11.37
N GLU A 198 -8.90 15.39 -10.56
CA GLU A 198 -7.60 16.05 -10.72
C GLU A 198 -6.80 15.48 -11.89
N GLY A 199 -6.02 16.33 -12.56
CA GLY A 199 -5.09 15.83 -13.59
C GLY A 199 -4.00 14.95 -12.99
N VAL A 200 -3.40 15.40 -11.88
CA VAL A 200 -2.36 14.67 -11.15
C VAL A 200 -2.63 14.76 -9.64
N ARG A 201 -2.75 13.61 -8.97
CA ARG A 201 -2.92 13.49 -7.51
C ARG A 201 -1.75 12.70 -6.93
N LEU A 202 -1.02 13.32 -6.01
CA LEU A 202 0.19 12.74 -5.41
C LEU A 202 0.09 12.75 -3.89
N ASP A 203 0.20 11.58 -3.28
CA ASP A 203 0.34 11.47 -1.83
C ASP A 203 1.70 12.02 -1.36
N ALA A 204 1.79 12.39 -0.09
CA ALA A 204 2.97 13.07 0.46
C ALA A 204 4.26 12.25 0.41
N GLY A 205 4.15 10.92 0.47
CA GLY A 205 5.29 10.00 0.43
C GLY A 205 5.82 9.72 -0.98
N CYS A 206 5.08 10.11 -2.02
CA CYS A 206 5.51 9.91 -3.40
C CYS A 206 6.76 10.75 -3.72
N THR A 207 7.66 10.19 -4.52
CA THR A 207 8.89 10.85 -4.95
C THR A 207 9.02 10.80 -6.47
N GLY A 208 9.74 11.75 -7.05
CA GLY A 208 9.94 11.74 -8.49
C GLY A 208 9.93 13.10 -9.15
N ARG A 209 9.78 13.07 -10.48
CA ARG A 209 9.66 14.26 -11.32
C ARG A 209 8.61 14.08 -12.40
N LEU A 210 7.88 15.15 -12.67
CA LEU A 210 7.06 15.36 -13.85
C LEU A 210 7.70 16.51 -14.64
N VAL A 211 8.16 16.24 -15.85
CA VAL A 211 8.89 17.23 -16.68
C VAL A 211 8.14 17.43 -17.99
N ARG A 212 7.88 18.68 -18.38
CA ARG A 212 7.13 19.02 -19.61
C ARG A 212 5.81 18.24 -19.70
N CYS A 213 5.07 18.25 -18.60
CA CYS A 213 3.79 17.56 -18.50
C CYS A 213 2.64 18.55 -18.66
N ARG A 214 1.72 18.29 -19.60
CA ARG A 214 0.53 19.12 -19.81
C ARG A 214 -0.62 18.60 -18.95
N ILE A 215 -1.17 19.46 -18.11
CA ILE A 215 -2.29 19.11 -17.23
C ILE A 215 -3.38 20.15 -17.44
N ALA A 216 -4.47 19.79 -18.13
CA ALA A 216 -5.46 20.76 -18.58
C ALA A 216 -6.87 20.15 -18.74
N GLY A 217 -7.92 20.97 -18.58
CA GLY A 217 -9.30 20.55 -18.81
C GLY A 217 -9.88 19.62 -17.73
N ASN A 218 -9.19 19.46 -16.60
CA ASN A 218 -9.61 18.61 -15.48
C ASN A 218 -10.62 19.36 -14.57
N ALA A 219 -11.60 18.65 -14.01
CA ALA A 219 -12.70 19.26 -13.26
C ALA A 219 -12.30 19.78 -11.86
N ASP A 220 -11.35 19.12 -11.19
CA ASP A 220 -10.80 19.52 -9.89
C ASP A 220 -9.42 20.21 -10.07
N GLU A 221 -8.75 20.56 -8.95
CA GLU A 221 -7.42 21.18 -9.00
C GLU A 221 -6.46 20.39 -9.92
N PRO A 222 -5.69 21.06 -10.80
CA PRO A 222 -4.83 20.37 -11.76
C PRO A 222 -3.74 19.52 -11.09
N VAL A 223 -3.27 19.91 -9.89
CA VAL A 223 -2.29 19.15 -9.11
C VAL A 223 -2.57 19.23 -7.60
N LEU A 224 -2.95 18.11 -6.98
CA LEU A 224 -2.98 17.98 -5.52
C LEU A 224 -1.61 17.45 -5.03
N ARG A 225 -0.82 18.32 -4.38
CA ARG A 225 0.63 18.14 -4.19
C ARG A 225 1.03 17.44 -2.88
N GLY A 226 1.80 16.35 -3.01
CA GLY A 226 2.87 15.97 -2.08
C GLY A 226 4.14 16.81 -2.30
N ARG A 227 4.80 17.26 -1.23
CA ARG A 227 5.91 18.27 -1.28
C ARG A 227 7.22 17.78 -1.97
N ARG A 228 7.30 16.53 -2.43
CA ARG A 228 8.54 15.85 -2.87
C ARG A 228 8.62 15.53 -4.38
N VAL A 229 7.59 15.80 -5.15
CA VAL A 229 7.62 15.62 -6.62
C VAL A 229 7.85 16.97 -7.29
N ARG A 230 8.95 17.07 -8.06
CA ARG A 230 9.25 18.28 -8.83
C ARG A 230 8.40 18.29 -10.11
N ILE A 231 7.62 19.35 -10.31
CA ILE A 231 6.90 19.60 -11.55
C ILE A 231 7.60 20.75 -12.26
N GLU A 232 8.21 20.45 -13.41
CA GLU A 232 8.96 21.41 -14.22
C GLU A 232 8.17 21.70 -15.50
N ASP A 233 7.80 22.97 -15.67
CA ASP A 233 7.14 23.54 -16.85
C ASP A 233 5.68 23.05 -17.11
N PRO A 234 4.74 23.26 -16.17
CA PRO A 234 3.32 23.00 -16.44
C PRO A 234 2.76 24.14 -17.30
N THR A 235 2.64 23.93 -18.62
CA THR A 235 1.98 24.88 -19.52
C THR A 235 0.48 24.95 -19.19
N ASP A 236 0.10 25.95 -18.39
CA ASP A 236 -1.28 26.34 -18.10
C ASP A 236 -1.64 27.58 -18.93
N HIS A 237 -1.74 27.45 -20.26
CA HIS A 237 -2.27 28.51 -21.10
C HIS A 237 -3.15 27.95 -22.22
N MET A 238 -4.40 28.42 -22.25
CA MET A 238 -5.34 28.26 -23.35
C MET A 238 -4.81 28.99 -24.60
N SER A 239 -4.43 28.22 -25.61
CA SER A 239 -4.66 28.56 -27.03
C SER A 239 -4.52 27.29 -27.85
N GLU A 240 -5.49 27.03 -28.71
CA GLU A 240 -5.44 26.01 -29.75
C GLU A 240 -4.21 26.24 -30.63
N GLU A 241 -3.19 25.38 -30.52
CA GLU A 241 -2.24 25.21 -31.61
C GLU A 241 -1.61 23.81 -31.54
N VAL A 242 -1.64 23.16 -32.70
CA VAL A 242 -1.18 21.80 -32.97
C VAL A 242 0.34 21.74 -32.78
N TRP A 243 0.82 20.91 -31.84
CA TRP A 243 2.25 20.72 -31.62
C TRP A 243 2.82 19.63 -32.53
N ALA A 244 3.73 20.02 -33.43
CA ALA A 244 4.66 19.13 -34.13
C ALA A 244 6.03 19.16 -33.44
N PRO A 245 6.82 18.06 -33.43
CA PRO A 245 8.03 17.98 -32.64
C PRO A 245 9.27 18.50 -33.37
N THR A 246 9.97 19.45 -32.76
CA THR A 246 11.40 19.79 -32.97
C THR A 246 11.95 20.19 -31.60
N GLY A 247 13.13 19.84 -31.10
CA GLY A 247 14.38 19.37 -31.69
C GLY A 247 15.53 20.16 -31.03
N THR A 248 16.37 19.48 -30.23
CA THR A 248 17.78 19.77 -29.85
C THR A 248 18.20 21.00 -29.01
N GLY A 249 19.15 20.76 -28.08
CA GLY A 249 20.08 21.72 -27.43
C GLY A 249 19.93 21.76 -25.89
N ALA A 250 20.77 21.13 -25.05
CA ALA A 250 22.19 21.38 -24.70
C ALA A 250 22.40 22.53 -23.66
N ASP A 251 22.84 22.09 -22.48
CA ASP A 251 23.86 22.63 -21.55
C ASP A 251 23.62 23.78 -20.54
N ASP A 252 24.12 23.48 -19.32
CA ASP A 252 24.91 24.28 -18.35
C ASP A 252 24.34 24.98 -17.08
N GLU A 253 24.98 24.58 -15.94
CA GLU A 253 25.41 25.32 -14.73
C GLU A 253 24.38 26.02 -13.79
N VAL A 254 24.50 26.19 -12.46
CA VAL A 254 25.48 25.90 -11.38
C VAL A 254 24.79 26.17 -10.01
N LEU A 255 25.43 25.67 -8.94
CA LEU A 255 25.19 25.71 -7.49
C LEU A 255 24.60 26.96 -6.78
N ALA A 256 24.16 26.66 -5.53
CA ALA A 256 23.87 27.51 -4.35
C ALA A 256 22.38 27.87 -4.18
N THR A 257 21.70 27.61 -3.06
CA THR A 257 22.07 27.80 -1.66
C THR A 257 21.29 26.83 -0.75
N ALA A 258 22.01 26.17 0.16
CA ALA A 258 21.45 25.62 1.38
C ALA A 258 21.25 26.75 2.41
N ASP A 259 20.28 26.54 3.29
CA ASP A 259 19.97 27.24 4.53
C ASP A 259 18.76 28.19 4.51
N ARG A 260 17.91 28.04 5.53
CA ARG A 260 16.56 28.60 5.78
C ARG A 260 15.34 27.76 5.32
N ALA A 261 14.93 26.82 6.16
CA ALA A 261 13.51 26.54 6.43
C ALA A 261 13.32 25.71 7.71
N ARG A 262 13.63 26.27 8.90
CA ARG A 262 13.09 25.78 10.18
C ARG A 262 12.05 26.76 10.69
N SER A 263 10.79 26.46 10.41
CA SER A 263 9.60 26.74 11.23
C SER A 263 8.36 26.47 10.37
N ARG A 264 7.77 25.27 10.50
CA ARG A 264 6.41 25.01 10.02
C ARG A 264 5.44 25.49 11.09
N PRO A 265 4.33 26.18 10.74
CA PRO A 265 3.29 26.49 11.70
C PRO A 265 2.66 25.18 12.19
N VAL A 266 2.53 25.05 13.50
CA VAL A 266 1.81 23.96 14.16
C VAL A 266 0.30 24.20 13.98
N PRO A 267 -0.50 23.18 13.64
CA PRO A 267 -1.96 23.30 13.55
C PRO A 267 -2.55 23.85 14.85
N THR A 268 -3.57 24.70 14.73
CA THR A 268 -4.34 25.13 15.90
C THR A 268 -5.12 23.92 16.45
N PRO A 269 -5.15 23.70 17.78
CA PRO A 269 -5.83 22.54 18.35
C PRO A 269 -7.33 22.54 18.00
N ASP A 270 -7.81 21.50 17.33
CA ASP A 270 -9.25 21.26 17.14
C ASP A 270 -9.78 20.38 18.27
N ARG A 271 -10.66 20.97 19.08
CA ARG A 271 -11.23 20.31 20.25
C ARG A 271 -12.20 19.20 19.87
N LEU A 272 -12.85 19.27 18.70
CA LEU A 272 -13.82 18.27 18.23
C LEU A 272 -13.08 17.01 17.79
N ASP A 273 -12.04 17.15 16.96
CA ASP A 273 -11.21 16.03 16.50
C ASP A 273 -10.56 15.26 17.67
N ALA A 274 -10.13 15.99 18.71
CA ALA A 274 -9.55 15.37 19.90
C ALA A 274 -10.58 14.59 20.73
N LEU A 275 -11.84 15.02 20.75
CA LEU A 275 -12.93 14.30 21.41
C LEU A 275 -13.34 13.06 20.61
N ASP A 276 -13.40 13.17 19.28
CA ASP A 276 -13.71 12.06 18.38
C ASP A 276 -12.63 10.97 18.45
N GLY A 277 -11.35 11.35 18.48
CA GLY A 277 -10.25 10.39 18.67
C GLY A 277 -10.35 9.62 19.99
N LEU A 278 -10.78 10.27 21.08
CA LEU A 278 -10.98 9.62 22.38
C LEU A 278 -12.22 8.73 22.37
N ALA A 279 -13.27 9.11 21.65
CA ALA A 279 -14.45 8.28 21.44
C ALA A 279 -14.09 7.00 20.66
N GLN A 280 -13.33 7.12 19.58
CA GLN A 280 -12.81 5.98 18.81
C GLN A 280 -11.92 5.06 19.66
N LEU A 281 -11.05 5.63 20.50
CA LEU A 281 -10.25 4.84 21.45
C LEU A 281 -11.14 4.03 22.41
N ASN A 282 -12.25 4.59 22.86
CA ASN A 282 -13.18 3.91 23.77
C ASN A 282 -13.97 2.79 23.08
N GLN A 283 -14.22 2.91 21.78
CA GLN A 283 -14.91 1.90 20.96
C GLN A 283 -14.07 0.65 20.71
N LEU A 284 -12.74 0.71 20.86
CA LEU A 284 -11.91 -0.49 20.78
C LEU A 284 -12.35 -1.49 21.84
N ILE A 285 -12.54 -2.75 21.47
CA ILE A 285 -12.94 -3.80 22.41
C ILE A 285 -11.78 -4.05 23.40
N GLY A 286 -12.12 -4.26 24.67
CA GLY A 286 -11.14 -4.54 25.72
C GLY A 286 -10.14 -3.41 25.96
N LEU A 287 -8.87 -3.78 26.20
CA LEU A 287 -7.72 -2.86 26.31
C LEU A 287 -7.85 -1.78 27.41
N GLY A 288 -8.58 -2.06 28.50
CA GLY A 288 -8.78 -1.12 29.61
C GLY A 288 -7.49 -0.43 30.09
N PRO A 289 -6.43 -1.18 30.45
CA PRO A 289 -5.15 -0.60 30.87
C PRO A 289 -4.50 0.29 29.81
N VAL A 290 -4.55 -0.11 28.54
CA VAL A 290 -3.99 0.67 27.42
C VAL A 290 -4.74 1.98 27.25
N LYS A 291 -6.08 1.96 27.28
CA LYS A 291 -6.93 3.16 27.18
C LYS A 291 -6.61 4.17 28.28
N GLU A 292 -6.40 3.71 29.52
CA GLU A 292 -6.01 4.56 30.64
C GLU A 292 -4.62 5.17 30.45
N GLN A 293 -3.64 4.38 30.00
CA GLN A 293 -2.28 4.87 29.73
C GLN A 293 -2.26 5.91 28.61
N VAL A 294 -2.99 5.67 27.51
CA VAL A 294 -3.13 6.62 26.41
C VAL A 294 -3.78 7.92 26.89
N ARG A 295 -4.87 7.85 27.66
CA ARG A 295 -5.50 9.04 28.28
C ARG A 295 -4.52 9.81 29.15
N THR A 296 -3.70 9.11 29.93
CA THR A 296 -2.66 9.72 30.76
C THR A 296 -1.62 10.46 29.92
N GLN A 297 -1.18 9.89 28.80
CA GLN A 297 -0.26 10.57 27.87
C GLN A 297 -0.89 11.82 27.28
N ILE A 298 -2.13 11.71 26.79
CA ILE A 298 -2.89 12.82 26.21
C ILE A 298 -3.07 13.96 27.22
N ASN A 299 -3.39 13.63 28.47
CA ASN A 299 -3.53 14.63 29.53
C ASN A 299 -2.22 15.38 29.83
N LEU A 300 -1.07 14.70 29.75
CA LEU A 300 0.23 15.33 29.94
C LEU A 300 0.60 16.26 28.80
N VAL A 301 0.33 15.85 27.55
CA VAL A 301 0.52 16.71 26.37
C VAL A 301 -0.37 17.94 26.46
N ARG A 302 -1.63 17.77 26.85
CA ARG A 302 -2.57 18.87 27.08
C ARG A 302 -2.09 19.82 28.18
N ASN A 303 -1.61 19.29 29.31
CA ASN A 303 -1.07 20.10 30.40
C ASN A 303 0.16 20.89 29.95
N ALA A 304 1.08 20.24 29.22
CA ALA A 304 2.27 20.89 28.66
C ALA A 304 1.90 22.07 27.76
N LYS A 305 0.92 21.90 26.85
CA LYS A 305 0.41 22.98 25.99
C LYS A 305 -0.25 24.12 26.79
N GLN A 306 -1.01 23.80 27.83
CA GLN A 306 -1.61 24.81 28.71
C GLN A 306 -0.56 25.61 29.47
N ARG A 307 0.51 24.96 29.95
CA ARG A 307 1.65 25.62 30.59
C ARG A 307 2.37 26.54 29.61
N GLU A 308 2.64 26.08 28.40
CA GLU A 308 3.25 26.87 27.32
C GLU A 308 2.41 28.12 27.01
N ALA A 309 1.09 27.96 26.84
CA ALA A 309 0.17 29.07 26.60
C ALA A 309 0.09 30.06 27.77
N ALA A 310 0.32 29.59 29.00
CA ALA A 310 0.39 30.41 30.20
C ALA A 310 1.78 31.02 30.46
N GLY A 311 2.76 30.82 29.56
CA GLY A 311 4.14 31.29 29.73
C GLY A 311 4.90 30.60 30.86
N LEU A 312 4.43 29.43 31.32
CA LEU A 312 5.08 28.64 32.37
C LEU A 312 6.11 27.68 31.76
N PRO A 313 7.21 27.38 32.47
CA PRO A 313 8.18 26.40 32.00
C PRO A 313 7.53 25.02 31.87
N VAL A 314 7.72 24.39 30.72
CA VAL A 314 7.24 23.04 30.44
C VAL A 314 8.34 22.05 30.81
N PRO A 315 8.08 21.05 31.68
CA PRO A 315 9.05 20.01 31.95
C PRO A 315 9.42 19.25 30.66
N PRO A 316 10.69 18.86 30.47
CA PRO A 316 11.10 18.05 29.32
C PRO A 316 10.51 16.64 29.47
N ILE A 317 9.34 16.41 28.89
CA ILE A 317 8.68 15.10 28.88
C ILE A 317 9.00 14.44 27.54
N SER A 318 9.68 13.29 27.56
CA SER A 318 9.81 12.47 26.36
C SER A 318 8.43 12.00 25.91
N ARG A 319 8.18 12.12 24.60
CA ARG A 319 6.90 11.73 23.97
C ARG A 319 6.97 10.35 23.33
N HIS A 320 8.15 9.73 23.28
CA HIS A 320 8.36 8.42 22.69
C HIS A 320 7.84 7.30 23.61
N LEU A 321 7.24 6.27 23.02
CA LEU A 321 6.55 5.21 23.77
C LEU A 321 7.05 3.82 23.35
N VAL A 322 6.96 2.88 24.28
CA VAL A 322 7.18 1.45 24.02
C VAL A 322 5.84 0.75 24.07
N PHE A 323 5.46 0.03 23.02
CA PHE A 323 4.26 -0.80 22.97
C PHE A 323 4.66 -2.27 23.11
N SER A 324 4.42 -2.85 24.28
CA SER A 324 4.80 -4.24 24.57
C SER A 324 3.58 -5.15 24.64
N GLY A 325 3.62 -6.31 23.99
CA GLY A 325 2.61 -7.35 24.19
C GLY A 325 2.46 -8.32 23.01
N PRO A 326 1.65 -9.38 23.14
CA PRO A 326 1.45 -10.43 22.13
C PRO A 326 1.01 -9.89 20.75
N PRO A 327 1.21 -10.62 19.64
CA PRO A 327 0.76 -10.16 18.33
C PRO A 327 -0.78 -10.12 18.30
N GLY A 328 -1.35 -9.23 17.47
CA GLY A 328 -2.80 -9.11 17.33
C GLY A 328 -3.54 -8.40 18.48
N THR A 329 -2.83 -7.69 19.37
CA THR A 329 -3.44 -6.95 20.49
C THR A 329 -3.79 -5.48 20.18
N GLY A 330 -3.74 -5.06 18.92
CA GLY A 330 -4.16 -3.70 18.51
C GLY A 330 -3.12 -2.59 18.65
N LYS A 331 -1.83 -2.92 18.86
CA LYS A 331 -0.70 -1.96 18.95
C LYS A 331 -0.70 -0.93 17.82
N THR A 332 -0.76 -1.38 16.58
CA THR A 332 -0.77 -0.52 15.39
C THR A 332 -2.01 0.38 15.34
N THR A 333 -3.20 -0.18 15.64
CA THR A 333 -4.46 0.57 15.68
C THR A 333 -4.40 1.69 16.72
N VAL A 334 -3.89 1.40 17.91
CA VAL A 334 -3.71 2.39 18.98
C VAL A 334 -2.65 3.43 18.61
N ALA A 335 -1.57 3.06 17.92
CA ALA A 335 -0.57 4.01 17.44
C ALA A 335 -1.17 5.03 16.47
N ARG A 336 -1.99 4.57 15.51
CA ARG A 336 -2.72 5.43 14.56
C ARG A 336 -3.68 6.38 15.26
N LEU A 337 -4.44 5.89 16.23
CA LEU A 337 -5.32 6.72 17.06
C LEU A 337 -4.53 7.75 17.88
N TYR A 338 -3.42 7.34 18.47
CA TYR A 338 -2.56 8.21 19.27
C TYR A 338 -1.96 9.34 18.43
N GLY A 339 -1.48 9.05 17.22
CA GLY A 339 -1.01 10.06 16.27
C GLY A 339 -2.08 11.10 15.94
N ARG A 340 -3.29 10.66 15.57
CA ARG A 340 -4.45 11.56 15.34
C ARG A 340 -4.76 12.44 16.55
N LEU A 341 -4.78 11.86 17.75
CA LEU A 341 -5.02 12.61 18.98
C LEU A 341 -3.95 13.68 19.23
N LEU A 342 -2.68 13.37 19.01
CA LEU A 342 -1.58 14.33 19.16
C LEU A 342 -1.66 15.47 18.15
N ALA A 343 -2.06 15.18 16.91
CA ALA A 343 -2.27 16.19 15.88
C ALA A 343 -3.45 17.12 16.21
N ALA A 344 -4.58 16.54 16.63
CA ALA A 344 -5.76 17.31 17.07
C ALA A 344 -5.44 18.23 18.26
N LEU A 345 -4.50 17.85 19.13
CA LEU A 345 -4.03 18.68 20.24
C LEU A 345 -2.99 19.73 19.82
N GLY A 346 -2.64 19.81 18.54
CA GLY A 346 -1.57 20.67 18.04
C GLY A 346 -0.20 20.30 18.61
N SER A 347 0.00 19.04 19.03
CA SER A 347 1.31 18.57 19.48
C SER A 347 2.17 18.08 18.33
N LEU A 348 1.55 17.62 17.25
CA LEU A 348 2.17 17.18 16.00
C LEU A 348 1.54 17.94 14.83
N ALA A 349 2.29 18.10 13.74
CA ALA A 349 1.78 18.79 12.55
C ALA A 349 0.76 17.95 11.77
N THR A 350 0.86 16.63 11.88
CA THR A 350 0.05 15.62 11.22
C THR A 350 -0.17 14.45 12.19
N GLY A 351 -1.28 13.73 12.05
CA GLY A 351 -1.56 12.53 12.84
C GLY A 351 -1.09 11.25 12.16
N GLU A 352 -0.30 11.38 11.10
CA GLU A 352 0.13 10.27 10.25
C GLU A 352 1.11 9.37 11.00
N VAL A 353 0.98 8.06 10.77
CA VAL A 353 1.83 7.05 11.37
C VAL A 353 2.53 6.30 10.25
N ILE A 354 3.85 6.37 10.24
CA ILE A 354 4.70 5.63 9.32
C ILE A 354 5.15 4.35 10.02
N GLU A 355 4.66 3.22 9.55
CA GLU A 355 5.01 1.90 10.07
C GLU A 355 6.25 1.36 9.36
N THR A 356 7.23 0.91 10.14
CA THR A 356 8.50 0.38 9.63
C THR A 356 8.97 -0.81 10.46
N GLY A 357 9.89 -1.59 9.91
CA GLY A 357 10.60 -2.67 10.59
C GLY A 357 12.11 -2.62 10.37
N ARG A 358 12.82 -3.70 10.77
CA ARG A 358 14.28 -3.80 10.60
C ARG A 358 14.72 -3.61 9.15
N SER A 359 14.00 -4.20 8.20
CA SER A 359 14.33 -4.11 6.77
C SER A 359 14.36 -2.67 6.27
N ASP A 360 13.55 -1.79 6.83
CA ASP A 360 13.38 -0.42 6.35
C ASP A 360 14.44 0.51 6.95
N LEU A 361 14.96 0.17 8.12
CA LEU A 361 15.96 0.98 8.83
C LEU A 361 17.39 0.55 8.51
N VAL A 362 17.62 -0.75 8.29
CA VAL A 362 18.97 -1.31 8.10
C VAL A 362 19.34 -1.37 6.61
N GLY A 363 20.53 -0.86 6.28
CA GLY A 363 21.09 -0.90 4.93
C GLY A 363 21.79 -2.23 4.61
N GLN A 364 22.10 -2.47 3.34
CA GLN A 364 22.79 -3.69 2.90
C GLN A 364 24.32 -3.62 3.09
N TYR A 365 24.88 -2.42 3.27
CA TYR A 365 26.32 -2.17 3.38
C TYR A 365 26.63 -1.13 4.46
N LEU A 366 27.86 -1.13 4.98
CA LEU A 366 28.36 -0.17 5.97
C LEU A 366 28.14 1.28 5.50
N GLY A 367 27.59 2.13 6.38
CA GLY A 367 27.30 3.54 6.12
C GLY A 367 25.99 3.82 5.35
N ALA A 368 25.36 2.79 4.76
CA ALA A 368 24.03 2.95 4.16
C ALA A 368 22.92 2.99 5.24
N THR A 369 23.15 2.39 6.40
CA THR A 369 22.16 2.26 7.48
C THR A 369 21.81 3.60 8.10
N ALA A 370 22.80 4.44 8.44
CA ALA A 370 22.52 5.77 8.97
C ALA A 370 21.70 6.63 7.98
N LEU A 371 22.02 6.59 6.68
CA LEU A 371 21.26 7.31 5.64
C LEU A 371 19.82 6.79 5.52
N LYS A 372 19.64 5.47 5.56
CA LYS A 372 18.33 4.83 5.45
C LYS A 372 17.44 5.12 6.67
N THR A 373 17.99 4.95 7.87
CA THR A 373 17.33 5.29 9.14
C THR A 373 16.95 6.77 9.16
N LYS A 374 17.86 7.66 8.76
CA LYS A 374 17.59 9.09 8.65
C LYS A 374 16.45 9.40 7.69
N ALA A 375 16.46 8.82 6.49
CA ALA A 375 15.41 9.07 5.50
C ALA A 375 14.02 8.63 6.00
N VAL A 376 13.95 7.49 6.69
CA VAL A 376 12.73 6.99 7.34
C VAL A 376 12.27 7.95 8.44
N VAL A 377 13.16 8.35 9.35
CA VAL A 377 12.81 9.29 10.42
C VAL A 377 12.35 10.65 9.86
N GLU A 378 13.05 11.16 8.83
CA GLU A 378 12.71 12.41 8.15
C GLU A 378 11.35 12.35 7.46
N SER A 379 10.93 11.17 6.97
CA SER A 379 9.59 10.98 6.42
C SER A 379 8.49 11.08 7.48
N ALA A 380 8.78 10.69 8.72
CA ALA A 380 7.82 10.68 9.83
C ALA A 380 7.74 12.03 10.59
N LEU A 381 8.50 13.04 10.18
CA LEU A 381 8.51 14.35 10.82
C LEU A 381 7.15 15.03 10.73
N GLY A 382 6.72 15.57 11.86
CA GLY A 382 5.39 16.09 12.07
C GLY A 382 4.36 15.02 12.44
N GLY A 383 4.74 13.74 12.55
CA GLY A 383 3.85 12.62 12.84
C GLY A 383 4.47 11.59 13.80
N VAL A 384 4.10 10.32 13.62
CA VAL A 384 4.57 9.19 14.45
C VAL A 384 5.36 8.21 13.59
N LEU A 385 6.58 7.87 14.00
CA LEU A 385 7.32 6.72 13.48
C LEU A 385 7.02 5.49 14.35
N PHE A 386 6.38 4.48 13.78
CA PHE A 386 6.08 3.21 14.45
C PHE A 386 7.04 2.13 13.96
N ILE A 387 7.87 1.59 14.85
CA ILE A 387 8.86 0.55 14.53
C ILE A 387 8.38 -0.78 15.11
N ASN A 388 7.91 -1.67 14.24
CA ASN A 388 7.44 -3.00 14.63
C ASN A 388 8.60 -3.97 14.85
N GLU A 389 8.45 -4.82 15.86
CA GLU A 389 9.47 -5.76 16.33
C GLU A 389 10.86 -5.11 16.47
N ALA A 390 10.94 -3.95 17.13
CA ALA A 390 12.15 -3.13 17.20
C ALA A 390 13.36 -3.87 17.79
N TYR A 391 13.13 -4.84 18.68
CA TYR A 391 14.17 -5.74 19.21
C TYR A 391 14.94 -6.51 18.13
N THR A 392 14.38 -6.65 16.92
CA THR A 392 15.09 -7.30 15.81
C THR A 392 16.29 -6.47 15.37
N LEU A 393 16.31 -5.14 15.56
CA LEU A 393 17.45 -4.27 15.26
C LEU A 393 18.68 -4.66 16.07
N SER A 394 18.47 -5.15 17.29
CA SER A 394 19.54 -5.45 18.22
C SER A 394 19.97 -6.92 18.24
N ARG A 395 19.32 -7.78 17.44
CA ARG A 395 19.72 -9.19 17.32
C ARG A 395 21.02 -9.31 16.52
N THR A 396 21.97 -10.03 17.10
CA THR A 396 23.24 -10.39 16.48
C THR A 396 23.03 -11.57 15.54
N PHE A 397 22.87 -11.32 14.25
CA PHE A 397 22.86 -12.37 13.21
C PHE A 397 24.15 -12.29 12.39
N GLY A 398 25.17 -13.09 12.74
CA GLY A 398 26.43 -13.16 11.99
C GLY A 398 27.10 -11.80 11.76
N ALA A 399 27.80 -11.63 10.63
CA ALA A 399 28.56 -10.42 10.29
C ALA A 399 27.72 -9.13 10.05
N GLY A 400 26.41 -9.15 10.32
CA GLY A 400 25.47 -8.02 10.15
C GLY A 400 24.97 -7.40 11.46
N SER A 401 25.57 -7.74 12.62
CA SER A 401 25.21 -7.17 13.92
C SER A 401 25.43 -5.66 13.99
N ASP A 402 26.50 -5.18 13.37
CA ASP A 402 26.97 -3.80 13.54
C ASP A 402 26.06 -2.79 12.84
N LEU A 403 25.39 -3.22 11.76
CA LEU A 403 24.44 -2.39 11.02
C LEU A 403 23.16 -2.13 11.82
N GLY A 404 22.69 -3.10 12.60
CA GLY A 404 21.50 -2.92 13.43
C GLY A 404 21.73 -1.95 14.60
N LEU A 405 22.92 -2.00 15.19
CA LEU A 405 23.35 -1.05 16.21
C LEU A 405 23.53 0.36 15.63
N GLU A 406 24.10 0.47 14.42
CA GLU A 406 24.19 1.76 13.70
C GLU A 406 22.81 2.42 13.51
N ALA A 407 21.78 1.64 13.18
CA ALA A 407 20.41 2.14 13.06
C ALA A 407 19.87 2.65 14.41
N ILE A 408 20.15 1.94 15.51
CA ILE A 408 19.74 2.34 16.86
C ILE A 408 20.41 3.65 17.27
N ASP A 409 21.72 3.78 17.04
CA ASP A 409 22.48 4.97 17.40
C ASP A 409 21.98 6.20 16.62
N GLU A 410 21.75 6.04 15.31
CA GLU A 410 21.21 7.10 14.48
C GLU A 410 19.77 7.47 14.87
N LEU A 411 18.93 6.48 15.21
CA LEU A 411 17.58 6.71 15.70
C LEU A 411 17.59 7.52 17.00
N VAL A 412 18.41 7.14 17.99
CA VAL A 412 18.54 7.87 19.26
C VAL A 412 18.98 9.31 19.03
N ARG A 413 19.95 9.53 18.12
CA ARG A 413 20.42 10.87 17.74
C ARG A 413 19.30 11.71 17.14
N LEU A 414 18.53 11.15 16.21
CA LEU A 414 17.44 11.87 15.54
C LEU A 414 16.24 12.13 16.46
N MET A 415 15.95 11.22 17.39
CA MET A 415 14.93 11.44 18.44
C MET A 415 15.24 12.66 19.30
N GLU A 416 16.52 12.94 19.56
CA GLU A 416 16.91 14.15 20.30
C GLU A 416 16.73 15.42 19.45
N ILE A 417 17.12 15.37 18.18
CA ILE A 417 17.06 16.53 17.27
C ILE A 417 15.62 16.92 16.95
N HIS A 418 14.75 15.92 16.80
CA HIS A 418 13.37 16.07 16.35
C HIS A 418 12.35 15.83 17.47
N ARG A 419 12.73 16.06 18.73
CA ARG A 419 11.89 15.77 19.90
C ARG A 419 10.55 16.53 19.94
N ASP A 420 10.47 17.66 19.25
CA ASP A 420 9.30 18.55 19.25
C ASP A 420 8.33 18.25 18.10
N ASP A 421 8.82 17.67 17.00
CA ASP A 421 8.07 17.39 15.78
C ASP A 421 7.95 15.89 15.45
N LEU A 422 8.56 15.00 16.22
CA LEU A 422 8.50 13.55 16.01
C LEU A 422 8.10 12.80 17.29
N VAL A 423 7.18 11.85 17.15
CA VAL A 423 6.97 10.79 18.14
C VAL A 423 7.46 9.47 17.56
N VAL A 424 8.15 8.69 18.38
CA VAL A 424 8.62 7.35 18.00
C VAL A 424 7.96 6.35 18.92
N ILE A 425 7.36 5.32 18.34
CA ILE A 425 6.75 4.22 19.05
C ILE A 425 7.48 2.95 18.63
N VAL A 426 8.18 2.30 19.56
CA VAL A 426 8.79 0.99 19.32
C VAL A 426 7.87 -0.10 19.85
N ALA A 427 7.63 -1.13 19.05
CA ALA A 427 6.70 -2.20 19.39
C ALA A 427 7.36 -3.58 19.37
N GLY A 428 6.87 -4.49 20.21
CA GLY A 428 7.35 -5.87 20.23
C GLY A 428 6.81 -6.68 21.40
N TYR A 429 7.37 -7.88 21.59
CA TYR A 429 7.05 -8.76 22.71
C TYR A 429 7.68 -8.24 24.01
N THR A 430 6.98 -8.43 25.14
CA THR A 430 7.33 -7.78 26.41
C THR A 430 8.74 -8.08 26.89
N ARG A 431 9.18 -9.34 26.79
CA ARG A 431 10.52 -9.75 27.23
C ARG A 431 11.60 -9.16 26.31
N GLU A 432 11.42 -9.31 25.01
CA GLU A 432 12.34 -8.86 23.97
C GLU A 432 12.48 -7.34 23.95
N MET A 433 11.41 -6.60 24.22
CA MET A 433 11.46 -5.13 24.33
C MET A 433 12.23 -4.67 25.57
N THR A 434 12.19 -5.42 26.66
CA THR A 434 12.99 -5.12 27.84
C THR A 434 14.48 -5.25 27.51
N GLU A 435 14.86 -6.36 26.86
CA GLU A 435 16.23 -6.61 26.38
C GLU A 435 16.69 -5.53 25.38
N PHE A 436 15.81 -5.14 24.44
CA PHE A 436 16.10 -4.10 23.45
C PHE A 436 16.46 -2.74 24.09
N LEU A 437 15.72 -2.33 25.11
CA LEU A 437 15.98 -1.06 25.79
C LEU A 437 17.32 -1.07 26.53
N ASP A 438 17.77 -2.22 27.03
CA ASP A 438 19.04 -2.38 27.74
C ASP A 438 20.29 -2.24 26.87
N ILE A 439 20.14 -2.30 25.55
CA ILE A 439 21.27 -2.32 24.62
C ILE A 439 21.94 -0.97 24.47
N ASN A 440 21.18 0.12 24.62
CA ASN A 440 21.72 1.47 24.57
C ASN A 440 21.07 2.34 25.67
N PRO A 441 21.84 2.92 26.61
CA PRO A 441 21.31 3.83 27.63
C PRO A 441 20.49 5.00 27.06
N GLY A 442 20.82 5.43 25.84
CA GLY A 442 20.05 6.39 25.05
C GLY A 442 18.60 5.94 24.84
N LEU A 443 18.36 4.68 24.49
CA LEU A 443 17.00 4.13 24.36
C LEU A 443 16.23 4.24 25.68
N ARG A 444 16.78 3.76 26.81
CA ARG A 444 16.11 3.86 28.12
C ARG A 444 15.74 5.29 28.51
N SER A 445 16.63 6.24 28.23
CA SER A 445 16.38 7.65 28.57
C SER A 445 15.31 8.30 27.68
N ARG A 446 15.23 7.93 26.40
CA ARG A 446 14.22 8.48 25.46
C ARG A 446 12.89 7.73 25.55
N PHE A 447 12.90 6.44 25.84
CA PHE A 447 11.69 5.62 26.01
C PHE A 447 11.36 5.47 27.50
N SER A 448 10.87 6.55 28.10
CA SER A 448 10.57 6.58 29.55
C SER A 448 9.27 5.87 29.94
N ARG A 449 8.47 5.43 28.97
CA ARG A 449 7.15 4.84 29.22
C ARG A 449 6.88 3.65 28.32
N THR A 450 6.35 2.61 28.95
CA THR A 450 5.90 1.38 28.31
C THR A 450 4.39 1.24 28.50
N ILE A 451 3.67 1.02 27.42
CA ILE A 451 2.27 0.65 27.40
C ILE A 451 2.20 -0.83 27.10
N GLU A 452 1.72 -1.60 28.08
CA GLU A 452 1.54 -3.04 27.95
C GLU A 452 0.15 -3.36 27.38
N PHE A 453 0.14 -4.14 26.31
CA PHE A 453 -1.03 -4.63 25.61
C PHE A 453 -1.28 -6.08 26.02
N PRO A 454 -2.26 -6.33 26.91
CA PRO A 454 -2.59 -7.69 27.32
C PRO A 454 -3.16 -8.49 26.14
N ALA A 455 -3.11 -9.82 26.24
CA ALA A 455 -3.90 -10.68 25.38
C ALA A 455 -5.39 -10.44 25.63
N TYR A 456 -6.21 -10.62 24.59
CA TYR A 456 -7.66 -10.55 24.74
C TYR A 456 -8.19 -11.82 25.43
N ASP A 457 -9.21 -11.65 26.26
CA ASP A 457 -9.97 -12.80 26.75
C ASP A 457 -10.91 -13.38 25.68
N ALA A 458 -11.49 -14.55 25.94
CA ALA A 458 -12.35 -15.25 24.97
C ALA A 458 -13.63 -14.46 24.63
N ASP A 459 -14.17 -13.71 25.60
CA ASP A 459 -15.35 -12.88 25.40
C ASP A 459 -14.99 -11.67 24.52
N GLU A 460 -13.85 -11.02 24.79
CA GLU A 460 -13.29 -9.94 23.99
C GLU A 460 -12.98 -10.40 22.55
N LEU A 461 -12.40 -11.59 22.37
CA LEU A 461 -12.15 -12.16 21.04
C LEU A 461 -13.45 -12.43 20.28
N THR A 462 -14.48 -12.93 20.96
CA THR A 462 -15.81 -13.13 20.36
C THR A 462 -16.42 -11.81 19.90
N GLN A 463 -16.35 -10.78 20.75
CA GLN A 463 -16.80 -9.43 20.39
C GLN A 463 -16.02 -8.86 19.19
N ILE A 464 -14.72 -9.13 19.10
CA ILE A 464 -13.88 -8.70 17.97
C ILE A 464 -14.33 -9.37 16.68
N ILE A 465 -14.62 -10.68 16.71
CA ILE A 465 -15.18 -11.41 15.55
C ILE A 465 -16.53 -10.84 15.14
N GLU A 466 -17.41 -10.58 16.10
CA GLU A 466 -18.74 -10.04 15.84
C GLU A 466 -18.66 -8.65 15.20
N LEU A 467 -17.83 -7.76 15.74
CA LEU A 467 -17.59 -6.43 15.18
C LEU A 467 -16.99 -6.53 13.76
N HIS A 468 -16.08 -7.47 13.53
CA HIS A 468 -15.49 -7.67 12.21
C HIS A 468 -16.54 -8.11 11.19
N ALA A 469 -17.40 -9.07 11.55
CA ALA A 469 -18.52 -9.48 10.70
C ALA A 469 -19.46 -8.31 10.38
N GLN A 470 -19.84 -7.51 11.38
CA GLN A 470 -20.72 -6.35 11.19
C GLN A 470 -20.11 -5.33 10.20
N ASN A 471 -18.81 -5.07 10.28
CA ASN A 471 -18.11 -4.17 9.35
C ASN A 471 -18.11 -4.68 7.91
N HIS A 472 -18.26 -5.99 7.71
CA HIS A 472 -18.37 -6.64 6.39
C HIS A 472 -19.82 -6.98 6.02
N HIS A 473 -20.81 -6.45 6.74
CA HIS A 473 -22.23 -6.72 6.55
C HIS A 473 -22.65 -8.19 6.75
N TYR A 474 -21.88 -8.94 7.55
CA TYR A 474 -22.23 -10.27 8.02
C TYR A 474 -22.82 -10.22 9.44
N ARG A 475 -23.65 -11.21 9.75
CA ARG A 475 -24.21 -11.45 11.10
C ARG A 475 -23.98 -12.90 11.49
N TRP A 476 -23.55 -13.12 12.73
CA TRP A 476 -23.46 -14.46 13.29
C TRP A 476 -24.78 -14.84 13.94
N THR A 477 -25.15 -16.11 13.82
CA THR A 477 -26.23 -16.67 14.65
C THR A 477 -25.76 -16.82 16.10
N ALA A 478 -26.71 -16.76 17.05
CA ALA A 478 -26.38 -16.79 18.48
C ALA A 478 -25.68 -18.09 18.93
N ASP A 479 -26.03 -19.22 18.31
CA ASP A 479 -25.39 -20.52 18.52
C ASP A 479 -23.96 -20.57 17.95
N ALA A 480 -23.71 -19.90 16.82
CA ALA A 480 -22.37 -19.76 16.24
C ALA A 480 -21.46 -18.94 17.16
N LEU A 481 -21.94 -17.80 17.68
CA LEU A 481 -21.19 -16.99 18.64
C LEU A 481 -20.87 -17.78 19.92
N ALA A 482 -21.85 -18.50 20.48
CA ALA A 482 -21.64 -19.32 21.66
C ALA A 482 -20.58 -20.42 21.43
N GLU A 483 -20.58 -21.04 20.25
CA GLU A 483 -19.57 -22.03 19.87
C GLU A 483 -18.18 -21.40 19.69
N ILE A 484 -18.08 -20.21 19.09
CA ILE A 484 -16.84 -19.44 18.96
C ILE A 484 -16.26 -19.15 20.35
N THR A 485 -17.06 -18.60 21.27
CA THR A 485 -16.63 -18.29 22.64
C THR A 485 -16.14 -19.55 23.36
N ARG A 486 -16.87 -20.66 23.22
CA ARG A 486 -16.48 -21.96 23.79
C ARG A 486 -15.14 -22.44 23.25
N ARG A 487 -14.90 -22.31 21.93
CA ARG A 487 -13.62 -22.67 21.31
C ARG A 487 -12.47 -21.82 21.81
N PHE A 488 -12.67 -20.51 21.94
CA PHE A 488 -11.63 -19.63 22.49
C PHE A 488 -11.32 -19.96 23.95
N HIS A 489 -12.32 -20.21 24.80
CA HIS A 489 -12.07 -20.67 26.17
C HIS A 489 -11.27 -21.98 26.22
N ALA A 490 -11.57 -22.94 25.34
CA ALA A 490 -10.82 -24.19 25.25
C ALA A 490 -9.36 -24.00 24.78
N GLN A 491 -9.09 -22.94 24.02
CA GLN A 491 -7.76 -22.61 23.49
C GLN A 491 -6.96 -21.67 24.39
N GLN A 492 -7.58 -20.95 25.33
CA GLN A 492 -6.92 -19.98 26.21
C GLN A 492 -5.82 -20.60 27.10
N ASP A 493 -5.86 -21.91 27.36
CA ASP A 493 -4.81 -22.64 28.09
C ASP A 493 -3.54 -22.88 27.25
N ALA A 494 -3.60 -22.70 25.93
CA ALA A 494 -2.44 -22.81 25.03
C ALA A 494 -1.81 -21.41 24.84
N ALA A 495 -0.64 -21.20 25.45
CA ALA A 495 0.07 -19.92 25.57
C ALA A 495 0.57 -19.26 24.24
N MET A 496 -0.08 -19.47 23.10
CA MET A 496 0.36 -19.01 21.77
C MET A 496 -0.83 -18.63 20.86
N LEU A 497 -1.77 -17.82 21.33
CA LEU A 497 -2.85 -17.28 20.48
C LEU A 497 -2.41 -15.97 19.79
N GLY A 498 -2.65 -15.87 18.48
CA GLY A 498 -2.49 -14.68 17.64
C GLY A 498 -3.54 -13.58 17.87
N ASN A 499 -4.37 -13.69 18.93
CA ASN A 499 -5.36 -12.71 19.36
C ASN A 499 -6.32 -12.30 18.23
N ALA A 500 -6.48 -10.99 17.95
CA ALA A 500 -7.36 -10.52 16.89
C ALA A 500 -6.98 -11.04 15.49
N ARG A 501 -5.73 -11.50 15.28
CA ARG A 501 -5.32 -12.15 14.02
C ARG A 501 -5.96 -13.52 13.86
N ASP A 502 -6.08 -14.28 14.94
CA ASP A 502 -6.76 -15.58 14.94
C ASP A 502 -8.27 -15.36 14.79
N ALA A 503 -8.83 -14.37 15.48
CA ALA A 503 -10.21 -13.95 15.32
C ALA A 503 -10.57 -13.64 13.87
N ARG A 504 -9.71 -12.89 13.17
CA ARG A 504 -9.86 -12.61 11.74
C ARG A 504 -9.79 -13.88 10.88
N THR A 505 -8.83 -14.76 11.17
CA THR A 505 -8.70 -16.06 10.47
C THR A 505 -9.97 -16.90 10.60
N VAL A 506 -10.58 -16.96 11.79
CA VAL A 506 -11.84 -17.68 12.02
C VAL A 506 -12.97 -17.11 11.17
N PHE A 507 -13.08 -15.78 11.09
CA PHE A 507 -14.08 -15.12 10.26
C PHE A 507 -13.86 -15.38 8.76
N GLU A 508 -12.62 -15.27 8.27
CA GLU A 508 -12.27 -15.55 6.86
C GLU A 508 -12.62 -16.99 6.47
N GLN A 509 -12.30 -17.96 7.34
CA GLN A 509 -12.66 -19.37 7.13
C GLN A 509 -14.17 -19.61 7.14
N ALA A 510 -14.91 -18.89 7.99
CA ALA A 510 -16.36 -19.02 8.02
C ALA A 510 -17.03 -18.47 6.76
N ILE A 511 -16.51 -17.38 6.17
CA ILE A 511 -16.98 -16.88 4.86
C ILE A 511 -16.78 -17.94 3.78
N GLU A 512 -15.58 -18.54 3.72
CA GLU A 512 -15.27 -19.58 2.72
C GLU A 512 -16.24 -20.77 2.84
N ARG A 513 -16.53 -21.21 4.07
CA ARG A 513 -17.44 -22.33 4.33
C ARG A 513 -18.90 -21.97 4.07
N GLN A 514 -19.32 -20.74 4.37
CA GLN A 514 -20.64 -20.25 4.00
C GLN A 514 -20.84 -20.25 2.49
N ALA A 515 -19.83 -19.80 1.72
CA ALA A 515 -19.86 -19.86 0.27
C ALA A 515 -20.01 -21.30 -0.25
N ALA A 516 -19.29 -22.25 0.35
CA ALA A 516 -19.44 -23.67 0.03
C ALA A 516 -20.84 -24.21 0.38
N ARG A 517 -21.39 -23.86 1.55
CA ARG A 517 -22.74 -24.25 1.99
C ARG A 517 -23.83 -23.68 1.07
N LEU A 518 -23.63 -22.48 0.54
CA LEU A 518 -24.56 -21.83 -0.37
C LEU A 518 -24.36 -22.22 -1.85
N ALA A 519 -23.31 -22.96 -2.20
CA ALA A 519 -22.99 -23.32 -3.59
C ALA A 519 -24.12 -24.10 -4.29
N ASP A 520 -24.85 -24.93 -3.54
CA ASP A 520 -25.98 -25.71 -4.06
C ASP A 520 -27.30 -24.89 -4.15
N HIS A 521 -27.30 -23.64 -3.70
CA HIS A 521 -28.45 -22.75 -3.74
C HIS A 521 -28.39 -21.84 -4.97
N TRP A 522 -29.28 -22.06 -5.95
CA TRP A 522 -29.29 -21.29 -7.21
C TRP A 522 -29.64 -19.79 -7.03
N ASN A 523 -30.29 -19.40 -5.93
CA ASN A 523 -30.64 -18.00 -5.65
C ASN A 523 -30.78 -17.75 -4.13
N PRO A 524 -29.67 -17.65 -3.38
CA PRO A 524 -29.71 -17.39 -1.95
C PRO A 524 -30.28 -15.99 -1.67
N THR A 525 -31.06 -15.86 -0.61
CA THR A 525 -31.62 -14.57 -0.19
C THR A 525 -30.52 -13.66 0.39
N PRO A 526 -30.72 -12.32 0.43
CA PRO A 526 -29.79 -11.42 1.11
C PRO A 526 -29.53 -11.78 2.58
N ASP A 527 -30.55 -12.30 3.28
CA ASP A 527 -30.39 -12.81 4.65
C ASP A 527 -29.46 -14.03 4.69
N GLN A 528 -29.58 -14.96 3.74
CA GLN A 528 -28.70 -16.14 3.66
C GLN A 528 -27.25 -15.76 3.33
N LEU A 529 -27.07 -14.78 2.44
CA LEU A 529 -25.75 -14.28 2.04
C LEU A 529 -25.03 -13.54 3.18
N THR A 530 -25.78 -12.96 4.11
CA THR A 530 -25.22 -12.18 5.23
C THR A 530 -25.14 -12.98 6.53
N GLU A 531 -25.75 -14.15 6.63
CA GLU A 531 -25.81 -14.95 7.86
C GLU A 531 -24.77 -16.06 7.91
N LEU A 532 -23.91 -16.00 8.95
CA LEU A 532 -22.95 -17.02 9.32
C LEU A 532 -23.50 -17.88 10.47
N THR A 533 -23.47 -19.19 10.27
CA THR A 533 -24.11 -20.17 11.14
C THR A 533 -23.08 -21.09 11.79
N ILE A 534 -23.51 -21.90 12.75
CA ILE A 534 -22.64 -22.89 13.41
C ILE A 534 -22.05 -23.91 12.41
N ALA A 535 -22.74 -24.20 11.30
CA ALA A 535 -22.25 -25.10 10.26
C ALA A 535 -20.99 -24.55 9.56
N ASP A 536 -20.86 -23.22 9.50
CA ASP A 536 -19.72 -22.54 8.89
C ASP A 536 -18.47 -22.58 9.80
N LEU A 537 -18.59 -23.10 11.02
CA LEU A 537 -17.50 -23.28 11.97
C LEU A 537 -16.93 -24.71 11.99
N ALA A 538 -17.61 -25.69 11.40
CA ALA A 538 -17.17 -27.10 11.43
C ALA A 538 -15.91 -27.34 10.57
N GLU A 539 -15.01 -28.22 11.02
CA GLU A 539 -13.91 -28.72 10.17
C GLU A 539 -14.48 -29.60 9.05
N PRO A 540 -13.92 -29.56 7.84
CA PRO A 540 -14.35 -30.46 6.77
C PRO A 540 -14.09 -31.91 7.19
N THR A 541 -15.15 -32.73 7.14
CA THR A 541 -15.10 -34.18 7.36
C THR A 541 -14.21 -34.91 6.37
#